data_AF-A0A544YFP5-F1
#
_entry.id   AF-A0A544YFP5-F1
#
_cell.length_a   1.000
_cell.length_b   1.000
_cell.length_c   1.000
_cell.angle_alpha   90.00
_cell.angle_beta   90.00
_cell.angle_gamma   90.00
#
_symmetry.space_group_name_H-M   'P 1'
#
loop_
_entity.id
_entity.type
_entity.pdbx_description
1 polymer ?
#
loop_
_entity_poly.entity_id
_entity_poly.type
_entity_poly.pdbx_seq_one_letter_code
_entity_poly.pdbx_strand_id
1 'polypeptide(L)'
;MRQITPEVVPPARRGHEQAVLGLLRAYGPLNRGELSRRCGLSRTTLHDTLSGLLAAGAVVTATPDEAPRGRGRPAERLALNPAAGQALGIDFSRRAVHVAAVGVTYEIVGTAGEAHAPGLPWPDRVALAERLVRGLLGGGLWRMALKGVGVGVVGPLAGDGARDGALSGVAALLGERFGGPVLLDNNTRLAALAESTWGAAAGDQDALYLRLSYGVGGGVVAGGVLHRGADGVSGEIGHVPVDPAGRPCECGGTGCLETVASIRAVLDAYRARGGRGDDLPALRTAVEARDPIALGLLSEVGGQIGRVLATLSNAIGPRVIVIGGELAELGAPLLEPVRKALDAGAVPISRHRLTLRRAALGDVAGALGGVALALGESPLLSRYPTAEPEPRPAATPASGPADSLAGGPADSRAGGLVESPADRRGGHSSRTTGGRGTAQARPRLPLTPLPTLPVSRGRRAAS
;
A
#
# COMPACT_ATOMS: atom_id res chain seq x y z
N MET A 1 22.66 -37.01 -11.92
CA MET A 1 21.92 -36.14 -10.98
C MET A 1 22.93 -35.31 -10.21
N ARG A 2 23.18 -34.05 -10.62
CA ARG A 2 23.95 -33.08 -9.82
C ARG A 2 22.96 -32.10 -9.21
N GLN A 3 22.81 -32.15 -7.90
CA GLN A 3 22.07 -31.15 -7.13
C GLN A 3 22.82 -29.82 -7.25
N ILE A 4 22.21 -28.84 -7.90
CA ILE A 4 22.69 -27.46 -7.90
C ILE A 4 22.13 -26.84 -6.64
N THR A 5 22.94 -26.73 -5.59
CA THR A 5 22.63 -25.94 -4.40
C THR A 5 22.64 -24.46 -4.78
N PRO A 6 21.62 -23.66 -4.40
CA PRO A 6 21.64 -22.23 -4.64
C PRO A 6 22.67 -21.56 -3.72
N GLU A 7 23.61 -20.85 -4.32
CA GLU A 7 24.65 -20.08 -3.65
C GLU A 7 24.02 -18.95 -2.81
N VAL A 8 24.19 -19.00 -1.48
CA VAL A 8 23.67 -18.00 -0.54
C VAL A 8 24.57 -16.76 -0.56
N VAL A 9 24.09 -15.67 -1.14
CA VAL A 9 24.80 -14.38 -1.22
C VAL A 9 24.65 -13.61 0.11
N PRO A 10 25.72 -13.01 0.67
CA PRO A 10 25.69 -12.33 1.97
C PRO A 10 24.72 -11.14 2.05
N PRO A 11 24.14 -10.81 3.24
CA PRO A 11 23.13 -9.77 3.44
C PRO A 11 23.50 -8.38 2.91
N ALA A 12 24.75 -7.95 3.12
CA ALA A 12 25.23 -6.63 2.70
C ALA A 12 25.22 -6.45 1.17
N ARG A 13 25.50 -7.51 0.40
CA ARG A 13 25.55 -7.47 -1.06
C ARG A 13 24.15 -7.28 -1.69
N ARG A 14 23.08 -7.62 -0.95
CA ARG A 14 21.67 -7.56 -1.37
C ARG A 14 21.11 -6.13 -1.36
N GLY A 15 21.40 -5.38 -0.29
CA GLY A 15 21.02 -3.97 -0.20
C GLY A 15 21.70 -3.13 -1.28
N HIS A 16 22.91 -3.52 -1.67
CA HIS A 16 23.65 -2.86 -2.75
C HIS A 16 23.03 -3.08 -4.13
N GLU A 17 22.58 -4.30 -4.45
CA GLU A 17 21.86 -4.60 -5.70
C GLU A 17 20.54 -3.84 -5.80
N GLN A 18 19.73 -3.85 -4.74
CA GLN A 18 18.47 -3.10 -4.69
C GLN A 18 18.67 -1.60 -4.83
N ALA A 19 19.69 -1.04 -4.18
CA ALA A 19 20.03 0.38 -4.32
C ALA A 19 20.41 0.72 -5.78
N VAL A 20 21.21 -0.12 -6.44
CA VAL A 20 21.60 0.09 -7.84
C VAL A 20 20.40 -0.01 -8.78
N LEU A 21 19.58 -1.07 -8.66
CA LEU A 21 18.39 -1.26 -9.49
C LEU A 21 17.36 -0.13 -9.26
N GLY A 22 17.17 0.30 -8.02
CA GLY A 22 16.30 1.42 -7.66
C GLY A 22 16.76 2.74 -8.28
N LEU A 23 18.07 2.99 -8.34
CA LEU A 23 18.62 4.18 -9.00
C LEU A 23 18.46 4.13 -10.52
N LEU A 24 18.74 2.98 -11.15
CA LEU A 24 18.53 2.82 -12.59
C LEU A 24 17.04 2.94 -12.97
N ARG A 25 16.14 2.51 -12.09
CA ARG A 25 14.70 2.70 -12.26
C ARG A 25 14.30 4.17 -12.12
N ALA A 26 14.79 4.85 -11.10
CA ALA A 26 14.41 6.23 -10.81
C ALA A 26 15.00 7.25 -11.78
N TYR A 27 16.19 6.99 -12.34
CA TYR A 27 16.93 7.95 -13.16
C TYR A 27 17.20 7.48 -14.59
N GLY A 28 16.76 6.27 -14.96
CA GLY A 28 17.08 5.68 -16.27
C GLY A 28 18.56 5.28 -16.39
N PRO A 29 19.11 5.25 -17.61
CA PRO A 29 20.48 4.81 -17.85
C PRO A 29 21.52 5.68 -17.13
N LEU A 30 22.34 5.09 -16.25
CA LEU A 30 23.39 5.77 -15.49
C LEU A 30 24.78 5.18 -15.79
N ASN A 31 25.82 6.00 -15.72
CA ASN A 31 27.20 5.50 -15.73
C ASN A 31 27.67 5.07 -14.33
N ARG A 32 28.76 4.29 -14.25
CA ARG A 32 29.32 3.78 -12.97
C ARG A 32 29.65 4.90 -11.97
N GLY A 33 30.09 6.06 -12.44
CA GLY A 33 30.39 7.21 -11.58
C GLY A 33 29.14 7.86 -10.99
N GLU A 34 28.07 7.99 -11.78
CA GLU A 34 26.75 8.44 -11.33
C GLU A 34 26.15 7.48 -10.30
N LEU A 35 26.24 6.17 -10.56
CA LEU A 35 25.81 5.15 -9.63
C LEU A 35 26.57 5.27 -8.31
N SER A 36 27.91 5.25 -8.33
CA SER A 36 28.75 5.33 -7.13
C SER A 36 28.43 6.54 -6.25
N ARG A 37 28.25 7.73 -6.85
CA ARG A 37 27.90 8.95 -6.10
C ARG A 37 26.53 8.87 -5.44
N ARG A 38 25.57 8.17 -6.05
CA ARG A 38 24.18 8.11 -5.60
C ARG A 38 23.92 6.97 -4.62
N CYS A 39 24.58 5.82 -4.81
CA CYS A 39 24.42 4.66 -3.93
C CYS A 39 25.30 4.72 -2.69
N GLY A 40 26.34 5.58 -2.67
CA GLY A 40 27.27 5.68 -1.55
C GLY A 40 28.17 4.45 -1.38
N LEU A 41 28.20 3.55 -2.36
CA LEU A 41 28.99 2.32 -2.32
C LEU A 41 30.45 2.58 -2.70
N SER A 42 31.34 1.79 -2.10
CA SER A 42 32.75 1.76 -2.52
C SER A 42 32.86 1.31 -3.99
N ARG A 43 33.93 1.72 -4.67
CA ARG A 43 34.15 1.35 -6.09
C ARG A 43 34.18 -0.17 -6.30
N THR A 44 34.83 -0.89 -5.40
CA THR A 44 34.94 -2.36 -5.46
C THR A 44 33.58 -3.01 -5.28
N THR A 45 32.82 -2.58 -4.26
CA THR A 45 31.47 -3.08 -4.00
C THR A 45 30.52 -2.83 -5.17
N LEU A 46 30.54 -1.62 -5.75
CA LEU A 46 29.72 -1.31 -6.91
C LEU A 46 30.10 -2.15 -8.12
N HIS A 47 31.40 -2.41 -8.33
CA HIS A 47 31.86 -3.27 -9.41
C HIS A 47 31.34 -4.70 -9.26
N ASP A 48 31.50 -5.31 -8.08
CA ASP A 48 31.06 -6.69 -7.82
C ASP A 48 29.54 -6.85 -7.91
N THR A 49 28.79 -5.83 -7.47
CA THR A 49 27.34 -5.75 -7.62
C THR A 49 26.93 -5.65 -9.09
N LEU A 50 27.53 -4.73 -9.86
CA LEU A 50 27.19 -4.53 -11.28
C LEU A 50 27.55 -5.75 -12.13
N SER A 51 28.70 -6.38 -11.88
CA SER A 51 29.10 -7.60 -12.56
C SER A 51 28.10 -8.74 -12.33
N GLY A 52 27.59 -8.88 -11.11
CA GLY A 52 26.51 -9.83 -10.79
C GLY A 52 25.22 -9.54 -11.54
N LEU A 53 24.79 -8.27 -11.57
CA LEU A 53 23.56 -7.84 -12.25
C LEU A 53 23.63 -7.98 -13.77
N LEU A 54 24.80 -7.74 -14.37
CA LEU A 54 25.05 -7.96 -15.80
C LEU A 54 25.04 -9.45 -16.15
N ALA A 55 25.71 -10.28 -15.33
CA ALA A 55 25.73 -11.73 -15.54
C ALA A 55 24.34 -12.37 -15.40
N ALA A 56 23.52 -11.85 -14.48
CA ALA A 56 22.12 -12.27 -14.31
C ALA A 56 21.18 -11.72 -15.41
N GLY A 57 21.67 -10.83 -16.28
CA GLY A 57 20.88 -10.18 -17.31
C GLY A 57 19.86 -9.16 -16.79
N ALA A 58 19.97 -8.72 -15.53
CA ALA A 58 19.07 -7.72 -14.94
C ALA A 58 19.41 -6.29 -15.39
N VAL A 59 20.69 -6.06 -15.70
CA VAL A 59 21.22 -4.80 -16.23
C VAL A 59 21.87 -5.10 -17.58
N VAL A 60 21.76 -4.18 -18.53
CA VAL A 60 22.44 -4.21 -19.83
C VAL A 60 23.19 -2.91 -20.03
N THR A 61 24.22 -2.95 -20.88
CA THR A 61 24.85 -1.72 -21.39
C THR A 61 23.86 -1.05 -22.34
N ALA A 62 23.46 0.18 -22.02
CA ALA A 62 22.63 0.98 -22.90
C ALA A 62 23.47 1.45 -24.09
N THR A 63 22.97 1.23 -25.30
CA THR A 63 23.51 1.91 -26.48
C THR A 63 23.23 3.41 -26.30
N PRO A 64 24.22 4.30 -26.50
CA PRO A 64 23.97 5.73 -26.40
C PRO A 64 22.99 6.15 -27.51
N ASP A 65 21.74 6.44 -27.15
CA ASP A 65 20.91 7.31 -27.99
C ASP A 65 21.59 8.69 -28.04
N GLU A 66 21.55 9.29 -29.22
CA GLU A 66 22.24 10.48 -29.72
C GLU A 66 22.53 11.58 -28.69
N ALA A 67 23.50 11.35 -27.81
CA ALA A 67 24.05 12.39 -26.95
C ALA A 67 25.09 13.23 -27.73
N PRO A 68 25.15 14.56 -27.55
CA PRO A 68 26.11 15.40 -28.25
C PRO A 68 27.53 14.87 -28.05
N ARG A 69 28.24 14.67 -29.17
CA ARG A 69 29.64 14.21 -29.20
C ARG A 69 30.56 15.21 -28.50
N GLY A 70 30.67 15.10 -27.17
CA GLY A 70 31.70 15.78 -26.38
C GLY A 70 33.06 15.11 -26.54
N ARG A 71 34.15 15.87 -26.31
CA ARG A 71 35.52 15.35 -26.33
C ARG A 71 35.78 14.47 -25.10
N GLY A 72 35.84 13.16 -25.32
CA GLY A 72 36.19 12.14 -24.32
C GLY A 72 35.63 10.77 -24.70
N ARG A 73 36.21 9.67 -24.20
CA ARG A 73 35.67 8.32 -24.40
C ARG A 73 34.26 8.27 -23.78
N PRO A 74 33.19 7.94 -24.52
CA PRO A 74 31.84 7.88 -23.97
C PRO A 74 31.80 6.96 -22.75
N ALA A 75 31.34 7.47 -21.61
CA ALA A 75 31.20 6.67 -20.42
C ALA A 75 30.08 5.65 -20.64
N GLU A 76 30.40 4.36 -20.51
CA GLU A 76 29.44 3.27 -20.62
C GLU A 76 28.25 3.50 -19.68
N ARG A 77 27.04 3.61 -20.25
CA ARG A 77 25.79 3.73 -19.50
C ARG A 77 25.19 2.35 -19.30
N LEU A 78 24.65 2.11 -18.12
CA LEU A 78 24.01 0.88 -17.72
C LEU A 78 22.52 1.17 -17.52
N ALA A 79 21.66 0.29 -17.99
CA ALA A 79 20.21 0.39 -17.84
C ALA A 79 19.62 -0.94 -17.39
N LEU A 80 18.39 -0.91 -16.85
CA LEU A 80 17.64 -2.14 -16.61
C LEU A 80 17.39 -2.84 -17.95
N ASN A 81 17.51 -4.16 -17.97
CA ASN A 81 17.21 -4.94 -19.16
C ASN A 81 15.70 -5.11 -19.31
N PRO A 82 15.05 -4.48 -20.30
CA PRO A 82 13.59 -4.61 -20.48
C PRO A 82 13.15 -6.06 -20.77
N ALA A 83 14.06 -6.91 -21.25
CA ALA A 83 13.80 -8.33 -21.50
C ALA A 83 14.04 -9.25 -20.29
N ALA A 84 14.44 -8.72 -19.13
CA ALA A 84 14.78 -9.55 -17.96
C ALA A 84 13.59 -10.28 -17.31
N GLY A 85 12.36 -9.89 -17.65
CA GLY A 85 11.16 -10.60 -17.24
C GLY A 85 9.94 -9.72 -17.05
N GLN A 86 8.84 -10.35 -16.66
CA GLN A 86 7.57 -9.71 -16.34
C GLN A 86 7.10 -10.18 -14.97
N ALA A 87 6.43 -9.28 -14.25
CA ALA A 87 5.67 -9.61 -13.07
C ALA A 87 4.18 -9.57 -13.41
N LEU A 88 3.45 -10.57 -12.92
CA LEU A 88 2.01 -10.69 -13.08
C LEU A 88 1.30 -10.43 -11.76
N GLY A 89 0.22 -9.69 -11.84
CA GLY A 89 -0.69 -9.45 -10.74
C GLY A 89 -2.09 -9.92 -11.10
N ILE A 90 -2.76 -10.57 -10.16
CA ILE A 90 -4.14 -11.04 -10.32
C ILE A 90 -4.92 -10.57 -9.11
N ASP A 91 -6.07 -9.93 -9.29
CA ASP A 91 -7.02 -9.62 -8.21
C ASP A 91 -8.29 -10.42 -8.41
N PHE A 92 -8.56 -11.34 -7.48
CA PHE A 92 -9.81 -12.06 -7.35
C PHE A 92 -10.75 -11.28 -6.44
N SER A 93 -11.43 -10.30 -7.02
CA SER A 93 -12.48 -9.56 -6.31
C SER A 93 -13.76 -10.41 -6.15
N ARG A 94 -14.74 -9.91 -5.38
CA ARG A 94 -15.99 -10.67 -5.14
C ARG A 94 -16.76 -10.98 -6.44
N ARG A 95 -16.67 -10.11 -7.44
CA ARG A 95 -17.53 -10.10 -8.65
C ARG A 95 -16.75 -9.86 -9.95
N ALA A 96 -15.42 -9.90 -9.92
CA ALA A 96 -14.58 -9.71 -11.09
C ALA A 96 -13.19 -10.29 -10.86
N VAL A 97 -12.53 -10.63 -11.96
CA VAL A 97 -11.09 -10.91 -11.98
C VAL A 97 -10.41 -9.81 -12.75
N HIS A 98 -9.36 -9.21 -12.17
CA HIS A 98 -8.49 -8.25 -12.84
C HIS A 98 -7.08 -8.81 -12.92
N VAL A 99 -6.39 -8.53 -14.02
CA VAL A 99 -4.99 -8.92 -14.23
C VAL A 99 -4.18 -7.73 -14.70
N ALA A 100 -2.92 -7.68 -14.29
CA ALA A 100 -1.96 -6.68 -14.71
C ALA A 100 -0.61 -7.33 -14.97
N ALA A 101 0.08 -6.89 -16.02
CA ALA A 101 1.46 -7.29 -16.28
C ALA A 101 2.35 -6.05 -16.36
N VAL A 102 3.51 -6.14 -15.72
CA VAL A 102 4.48 -5.03 -15.65
C VAL A 102 5.87 -5.58 -15.95
N GLY A 103 6.64 -4.82 -16.73
CA GLY A 103 8.05 -5.12 -17.00
C GLY A 103 8.93 -4.81 -15.79
N VAL A 104 10.19 -5.26 -15.82
CA VAL A 104 11.16 -5.00 -14.72
C VAL A 104 11.52 -3.52 -14.53
N THR A 105 11.26 -2.68 -15.53
CA THR A 105 11.38 -1.22 -15.54
C THR A 105 10.18 -0.52 -14.88
N TYR A 106 9.20 -1.28 -14.35
CA TYR A 106 7.95 -0.77 -13.76
C TYR A 106 6.98 -0.12 -14.74
N GLU A 107 7.19 -0.33 -16.05
CA GLU A 107 6.24 0.02 -17.10
C GLU A 107 5.08 -0.98 -17.13
N ILE A 108 3.85 -0.47 -17.11
CA ILE A 108 2.64 -1.30 -17.23
C ILE A 108 2.56 -1.77 -18.68
N VAL A 109 2.77 -3.08 -18.90
CA VAL A 109 2.61 -3.73 -20.21
C VAL A 109 1.14 -3.73 -20.60
N GLY A 110 0.27 -3.98 -19.62
CA GLY A 110 -1.15 -3.75 -19.76
C GLY A 110 -1.97 -4.32 -18.61
N THR A 111 -3.28 -4.13 -18.71
CA THR A 111 -4.27 -4.59 -17.74
C THR A 111 -5.49 -5.15 -18.46
N ALA A 112 -6.15 -6.14 -17.86
CA ALA A 112 -7.43 -6.65 -18.34
C ALA A 112 -8.32 -7.03 -17.15
N GLY A 113 -9.63 -7.11 -17.37
CA GLY A 113 -10.55 -7.57 -16.34
C GLY A 113 -11.89 -8.00 -16.90
N GLU A 114 -12.56 -8.88 -16.16
CA GLU A 114 -13.87 -9.41 -16.52
C GLU A 114 -14.71 -9.64 -15.27
N ALA A 115 -15.96 -9.17 -15.31
CA ALA A 115 -16.94 -9.38 -14.26
C ALA A 115 -17.51 -10.80 -14.29
N HIS A 116 -17.88 -11.32 -13.13
CA HIS A 116 -18.54 -12.60 -12.97
C HIS A 116 -19.60 -12.56 -11.86
N ALA A 117 -20.49 -13.54 -11.85
CA ALA A 117 -21.51 -13.67 -10.80
C ALA A 117 -20.88 -13.91 -9.42
N PRO A 118 -21.52 -13.47 -8.32
CA PRO A 118 -21.13 -13.87 -6.97
C PRO A 118 -21.08 -15.38 -6.83
N GLY A 119 -20.15 -15.89 -6.04
CA GLY A 119 -20.05 -17.32 -5.74
C GLY A 119 -19.44 -18.19 -6.86
N LEU A 120 -18.91 -17.58 -7.93
CA LEU A 120 -18.16 -18.34 -8.95
C LEU A 120 -17.09 -19.24 -8.28
N PRO A 121 -17.03 -20.55 -8.58
CA PRO A 121 -16.03 -21.46 -7.99
C PRO A 121 -14.59 -21.06 -8.33
N TRP A 122 -13.64 -21.42 -7.45
CA TRP A 122 -12.22 -21.11 -7.64
C TRP A 122 -11.61 -21.64 -8.94
N PRO A 123 -11.88 -22.89 -9.38
CA PRO A 123 -11.37 -23.38 -10.66
C PRO A 123 -11.76 -22.48 -11.84
N ASP A 124 -12.99 -22.00 -11.86
CA ASP A 124 -13.51 -21.13 -12.91
C ASP A 124 -12.92 -19.72 -12.84
N ARG A 125 -12.72 -19.19 -11.63
CA ARG A 125 -12.00 -17.92 -11.41
C ARG A 125 -10.56 -18.01 -11.95
N VAL A 126 -9.86 -19.10 -11.65
CA VAL A 126 -8.48 -19.32 -12.10
C VAL A 126 -8.42 -19.49 -13.62
N ALA A 127 -9.38 -20.21 -14.22
CA ALA A 127 -9.51 -20.32 -15.67
C ALA A 127 -9.75 -18.96 -16.33
N LEU A 128 -10.60 -18.13 -15.73
CA LEU A 128 -10.84 -16.75 -16.16
C LEU A 128 -9.56 -15.92 -16.11
N ALA A 129 -8.83 -15.96 -14.99
CA ALA A 129 -7.56 -15.25 -14.84
C ALA A 129 -6.57 -15.66 -15.93
N GLU A 130 -6.39 -16.96 -16.19
CA GLU A 130 -5.46 -17.42 -17.22
C GLU A 130 -5.88 -16.97 -18.62
N ARG A 131 -7.18 -17.01 -18.95
CA ARG A 131 -7.69 -16.49 -20.23
C ARG A 131 -7.33 -15.01 -20.40
N LEU A 132 -7.53 -14.19 -19.37
CA LEU A 132 -7.17 -12.77 -19.38
C LEU A 132 -5.66 -12.57 -19.55
N VAL A 133 -4.83 -13.33 -18.84
CA VAL A 133 -3.36 -13.26 -18.94
C VAL A 133 -2.87 -13.62 -20.34
N ARG A 134 -3.41 -14.70 -20.93
CA ARG A 134 -3.06 -15.10 -22.30
C ARG A 134 -3.47 -14.04 -23.32
N GLY A 135 -4.64 -13.44 -23.15
CA GLY A 135 -5.09 -12.33 -24.00
C GLY A 135 -4.20 -11.09 -23.88
N LEU A 136 -3.70 -10.82 -22.66
CA LEU A 136 -2.87 -9.65 -22.37
C LEU A 136 -1.44 -9.78 -22.92
N LEU A 137 -0.82 -10.96 -22.77
CA LEU A 137 0.60 -11.16 -23.03
C LEU A 137 0.91 -11.84 -24.38
N GLY A 138 -0.10 -12.34 -25.09
CA GLY A 138 0.07 -13.02 -26.37
C GLY A 138 0.68 -14.42 -26.24
N GLY A 139 -0.07 -15.46 -26.64
CA GLY A 139 0.45 -16.83 -26.80
C GLY A 139 1.00 -17.49 -25.53
N GLY A 140 1.86 -18.49 -25.66
CA GLY A 140 2.39 -19.30 -24.54
C GLY A 140 3.74 -18.86 -23.97
N LEU A 141 4.43 -17.92 -24.62
CA LEU A 141 5.81 -17.53 -24.30
C LEU A 141 5.94 -16.69 -23.01
N TRP A 142 4.84 -16.07 -22.54
CA TRP A 142 4.84 -15.29 -21.30
C TRP A 142 5.25 -16.10 -20.07
N ARG A 143 4.99 -17.42 -20.04
CA ARG A 143 5.42 -18.29 -18.94
C ARG A 143 6.94 -18.35 -18.78
N MET A 144 7.69 -18.18 -19.87
CA MET A 144 9.15 -18.18 -19.82
C MET A 144 9.71 -16.86 -19.29
N ALA A 145 8.98 -15.76 -19.49
CA ALA A 145 9.32 -14.42 -19.02
C ALA A 145 8.80 -14.11 -17.62
N LEU A 146 7.85 -14.90 -17.10
CA LEU A 146 7.23 -14.69 -15.80
C LEU A 146 8.19 -15.02 -14.67
N LYS A 147 8.43 -14.05 -13.79
CA LYS A 147 9.37 -14.21 -12.67
C LYS A 147 8.73 -14.01 -11.29
N GLY A 148 7.45 -13.65 -11.25
CA GLY A 148 6.67 -13.56 -10.01
C GLY A 148 5.19 -13.34 -10.30
N VAL A 149 4.35 -13.95 -9.48
CA VAL A 149 2.90 -13.77 -9.51
C VAL A 149 2.43 -13.32 -8.14
N GLY A 150 1.86 -12.13 -8.06
CA GLY A 150 1.19 -11.66 -6.86
C GLY A 150 -0.31 -11.70 -7.03
N VAL A 151 -1.02 -12.11 -5.99
CA VAL A 151 -2.45 -12.40 -6.05
C VAL A 151 -3.17 -11.74 -4.89
N GLY A 152 -4.11 -10.87 -5.25
CA GLY A 152 -5.09 -10.28 -4.36
C GLY A 152 -6.29 -11.19 -4.19
N VAL A 153 -6.70 -11.42 -2.95
CA VAL A 153 -7.94 -12.13 -2.62
C VAL A 153 -8.77 -11.35 -1.60
N VAL A 154 -10.06 -11.68 -1.53
CA VAL A 154 -10.97 -11.15 -0.51
C VAL A 154 -11.05 -12.12 0.66
N GLY A 155 -10.97 -11.58 1.88
CA GLY A 155 -11.08 -12.34 3.12
C GLY A 155 -9.76 -12.46 3.89
N PRO A 156 -9.80 -13.06 5.10
CA PRO A 156 -8.63 -13.22 5.94
C PRO A 156 -7.67 -14.24 5.34
N LEU A 157 -6.38 -13.90 5.33
CA LEU A 157 -5.29 -14.76 4.85
C LEU A 157 -4.51 -15.44 5.98
N ALA A 158 -4.90 -15.22 7.22
CA ALA A 158 -4.29 -15.82 8.40
C ALA A 158 -5.32 -16.60 9.22
N GLY A 159 -4.83 -17.48 10.09
CA GLY A 159 -5.65 -18.33 10.95
C GLY A 159 -6.48 -19.36 10.18
N ASP A 160 -7.57 -19.79 10.79
CA ASP A 160 -8.45 -20.86 10.28
C ASP A 160 -9.07 -20.49 8.92
N GLY A 161 -9.28 -19.19 8.64
CA GLY A 161 -9.80 -18.71 7.36
C GLY A 161 -8.91 -19.01 6.15
N ALA A 162 -7.60 -19.20 6.35
CA ALA A 162 -6.67 -19.58 5.30
C ALA A 162 -6.50 -21.10 5.16
N ARG A 163 -6.65 -21.85 6.26
CA ARG A 163 -6.44 -23.31 6.29
C ARG A 163 -7.72 -24.10 5.96
N ASP A 164 -8.84 -23.67 6.54
CA ASP A 164 -10.14 -24.36 6.47
C ASP A 164 -11.24 -23.49 5.82
N GLY A 165 -10.92 -22.25 5.45
CA GLY A 165 -11.82 -21.33 4.79
C GLY A 165 -11.83 -21.44 3.26
N ALA A 166 -12.55 -20.51 2.62
CA ALA A 166 -12.74 -20.48 1.16
C ALA A 166 -11.45 -20.34 0.33
N LEU A 167 -10.30 -20.09 0.97
CA LEU A 167 -8.99 -19.95 0.32
C LEU A 167 -8.13 -21.21 0.40
N SER A 168 -8.61 -22.27 1.07
CA SER A 168 -7.89 -23.54 1.15
C SER A 168 -7.63 -24.12 -0.25
N GLY A 169 -6.38 -24.51 -0.51
CA GLY A 169 -5.94 -25.06 -1.80
C GLY A 169 -5.77 -24.03 -2.94
N VAL A 170 -6.20 -22.78 -2.78
CA VAL A 170 -6.14 -21.75 -3.83
C VAL A 170 -4.69 -21.43 -4.23
N ALA A 171 -3.79 -21.30 -3.26
CA ALA A 171 -2.38 -21.04 -3.54
C ALA A 171 -1.73 -22.18 -4.36
N ALA A 172 -2.08 -23.44 -4.07
CA ALA A 172 -1.58 -24.59 -4.82
C ALA A 172 -2.13 -24.61 -6.24
N LEU A 173 -3.45 -24.42 -6.41
CA LEU A 173 -4.10 -24.33 -7.71
C LEU A 173 -3.49 -23.22 -8.59
N LEU A 174 -3.19 -22.05 -8.01
CA LEU A 174 -2.53 -20.95 -8.71
C LEU A 174 -1.08 -21.30 -9.05
N GLY A 175 -0.34 -21.94 -8.15
CA GLY A 175 1.04 -22.39 -8.38
C GLY A 175 1.13 -23.36 -9.55
N GLU A 176 0.25 -24.37 -9.59
CA GLU A 176 0.14 -25.31 -10.71
C GLU A 176 -0.21 -24.60 -12.03
N ARG A 177 -1.11 -23.61 -11.99
CA ARG A 177 -1.57 -22.94 -13.22
C ARG A 177 -0.56 -21.96 -13.81
N PHE A 178 0.11 -21.18 -12.95
CA PHE A 178 0.97 -20.08 -13.37
C PHE A 178 2.48 -20.40 -13.32
N GLY A 179 2.87 -21.57 -12.78
CA GLY A 179 4.21 -22.12 -12.97
C GLY A 179 5.31 -21.49 -12.12
N GLY A 180 5.03 -21.17 -10.86
CA GLY A 180 6.01 -20.58 -9.95
C GLY A 180 5.41 -20.21 -8.59
N PRO A 181 6.22 -19.65 -7.67
CA PRO A 181 5.75 -19.18 -6.37
C PRO A 181 4.72 -18.05 -6.54
N VAL A 182 3.58 -18.21 -5.88
CA VAL A 182 2.48 -17.24 -5.87
C VAL A 182 2.48 -16.55 -4.51
N LEU A 183 2.56 -15.22 -4.52
CA LEU A 183 2.45 -14.42 -3.31
C LEU A 183 1.01 -13.98 -3.14
N LEU A 184 0.38 -14.35 -2.03
CA LEU A 184 -1.02 -14.01 -1.75
C LEU A 184 -1.09 -12.89 -0.73
N ASP A 185 -1.97 -11.92 -0.97
CA ASP A 185 -2.29 -10.86 -0.03
C ASP A 185 -3.76 -10.41 -0.18
N ASN A 186 -4.26 -9.68 0.80
CA ASN A 186 -5.58 -9.08 0.77
C ASN A 186 -5.60 -8.01 -0.32
N ASN A 187 -6.62 -8.06 -1.19
CA ASN A 187 -6.69 -7.18 -2.34
C ASN A 187 -6.76 -5.67 -1.98
N THR A 188 -7.27 -5.33 -0.80
CA THR A 188 -7.35 -3.94 -0.34
C THR A 188 -5.99 -3.43 0.13
N ARG A 189 -5.20 -4.29 0.80
CA ARG A 189 -3.79 -4.02 1.10
C ARG A 189 -2.95 -3.91 -0.17
N LEU A 190 -3.19 -4.76 -1.16
CA LEU A 190 -2.52 -4.66 -2.46
C LEU A 190 -2.88 -3.37 -3.19
N ALA A 191 -4.14 -2.95 -3.17
CA ALA A 191 -4.54 -1.66 -3.72
C ALA A 191 -3.78 -0.49 -3.05
N ALA A 192 -3.55 -0.54 -1.73
CA ALA A 192 -2.73 0.44 -1.03
C ALA A 192 -1.28 0.48 -1.55
N LEU A 193 -0.68 -0.69 -1.76
CA LEU A 193 0.66 -0.81 -2.31
C LEU A 193 0.72 -0.29 -3.76
N ALA A 194 -0.29 -0.58 -4.57
CA ALA A 194 -0.39 -0.10 -5.94
C ALA A 194 -0.50 1.43 -6.00
N GLU A 195 -1.37 2.02 -5.18
CA GLU A 195 -1.54 3.47 -5.11
C GLU A 195 -0.28 4.18 -4.63
N SER A 196 0.51 3.54 -3.78
CA SER A 196 1.82 4.05 -3.33
C SER A 196 2.93 3.87 -4.37
N THR A 197 2.75 2.94 -5.31
CA THR A 197 3.75 2.63 -6.35
C THR A 197 3.50 3.42 -7.63
N TRP A 198 2.27 3.40 -8.15
CA TRP A 198 1.89 4.02 -9.44
C TRP A 198 0.74 5.03 -9.34
N GLY A 199 0.03 5.07 -8.21
CA GLY A 199 -1.21 5.83 -8.09
C GLY A 199 -1.09 7.14 -7.30
N ALA A 200 -2.15 7.47 -6.59
CA ALA A 200 -2.34 8.74 -5.91
C ALA A 200 -1.34 9.00 -4.78
N ALA A 201 -0.67 7.98 -4.25
CA ALA A 201 0.38 8.09 -3.23
C ALA A 201 1.79 7.89 -3.80
N ALA A 202 1.96 7.83 -5.13
CA ALA A 202 3.27 7.70 -5.75
C ALA A 202 4.23 8.82 -5.29
N GLY A 203 5.41 8.41 -4.81
CA GLY A 203 6.44 9.31 -4.29
C GLY A 203 6.34 9.61 -2.78
N ASP A 204 5.24 9.26 -2.12
CA ASP A 204 5.11 9.29 -0.66
C ASP A 204 5.47 7.91 -0.08
N GLN A 205 6.32 7.87 0.95
CA GLN A 205 6.76 6.61 1.57
C GLN A 205 5.80 6.12 2.65
N ASP A 206 5.04 7.04 3.25
CA ASP A 206 4.14 6.76 4.35
C ASP A 206 2.72 7.15 3.93
N ALA A 207 1.89 6.14 3.66
CA ALA A 207 0.55 6.30 3.11
C ALA A 207 -0.46 5.42 3.83
N LEU A 208 -1.67 5.95 4.00
CA LEU A 208 -2.83 5.21 4.46
C LEU A 208 -3.82 5.09 3.31
N TYR A 209 -4.32 3.89 3.05
CA TYR A 209 -5.37 3.64 2.05
C TYR A 209 -6.64 3.18 2.75
N LEU A 210 -7.78 3.73 2.32
CA LEU A 210 -9.11 3.31 2.76
C LEU A 210 -9.98 3.04 1.53
N ARG A 211 -10.53 1.82 1.43
CA ARG A 211 -11.50 1.42 0.41
C ARG A 211 -12.91 1.46 0.98
N LEU A 212 -13.79 2.22 0.35
CA LEU A 212 -15.22 2.35 0.68
C LEU A 212 -16.06 1.68 -0.41
N SER A 213 -16.38 0.40 -0.21
CA SER A 213 -17.04 -0.46 -1.20
C SER A 213 -18.16 -1.26 -0.52
N TYR A 214 -18.50 -2.44 -1.05
CA TYR A 214 -19.41 -3.39 -0.40
C TYR A 214 -18.94 -3.83 0.98
N GLY A 215 -17.62 -3.77 1.23
CA GLY A 215 -17.04 -3.75 2.56
C GLY A 215 -16.13 -2.54 2.73
N VAL A 216 -15.62 -2.36 3.94
CA VAL A 216 -14.63 -1.31 4.26
C VAL A 216 -13.33 -1.98 4.66
N GLY A 217 -12.26 -1.65 3.95
CA GLY A 217 -10.93 -2.17 4.26
C GLY A 217 -9.89 -1.10 4.04
N GLY A 218 -8.65 -1.38 4.43
CA GLY A 218 -7.56 -0.45 4.23
C GLY A 218 -6.21 -1.13 4.06
N GLY A 219 -5.19 -0.30 4.00
CA GLY A 219 -3.80 -0.73 3.96
C GLY A 219 -2.89 0.38 4.44
N VAL A 220 -1.81 -0.01 5.08
CA VAL A 220 -0.78 0.90 5.58
C VAL A 220 0.49 0.63 4.79
N VAL A 221 1.05 1.66 4.17
CA VAL A 221 2.39 1.63 3.58
C VAL A 221 3.27 2.52 4.43
N ALA A 222 4.38 1.97 4.95
CA ALA A 222 5.32 2.66 5.81
C ALA A 222 6.72 2.44 5.28
N GLY A 223 7.48 3.52 5.08
CA GLY A 223 8.80 3.45 4.45
C GLY A 223 8.78 2.82 3.05
N GLY A 224 7.69 2.97 2.30
CA GLY A 224 7.49 2.38 0.97
C GLY A 224 7.17 0.88 0.97
N VAL A 225 7.00 0.27 2.14
CA VAL A 225 6.71 -1.16 2.30
C VAL A 225 5.30 -1.36 2.83
N LEU A 226 4.59 -2.36 2.30
CA LEU A 226 3.27 -2.74 2.80
C LEU A 226 3.39 -3.28 4.24
N HIS A 227 2.78 -2.60 5.19
CA HIS A 227 2.77 -3.03 6.59
C HIS A 227 1.62 -4.01 6.83
N ARG A 228 1.98 -5.28 7.06
CA ARG A 228 1.02 -6.37 7.31
C ARG A 228 0.68 -6.61 8.78
N GLY A 229 1.53 -6.15 9.69
CA GLY A 229 1.48 -6.57 11.09
C GLY A 229 1.94 -8.02 11.28
N ALA A 230 2.02 -8.46 12.54
CA ALA A 230 2.53 -9.81 12.89
C ALA A 230 1.69 -10.94 12.28
N ASP A 231 0.37 -10.78 12.32
CA ASP A 231 -0.59 -11.81 11.88
C ASP A 231 -1.32 -11.44 10.57
N GLY A 232 -0.82 -10.45 9.82
CA GLY A 232 -1.44 -10.06 8.55
C GLY A 232 -2.76 -9.28 8.67
N VAL A 233 -3.06 -8.75 9.86
CA VAL A 233 -4.32 -8.03 10.20
C VAL A 233 -4.18 -6.51 10.15
N SER A 234 -3.02 -5.98 9.80
CA SER A 234 -2.86 -4.54 9.61
C SER A 234 -3.76 -4.05 8.48
N GLY A 235 -4.37 -2.87 8.65
CA GLY A 235 -5.25 -2.29 7.63
C GLY A 235 -6.71 -2.76 7.70
N GLU A 236 -7.10 -3.52 8.72
CA GLU A 236 -8.51 -3.86 9.02
C GLU A 236 -9.30 -2.65 9.59
N ILE A 237 -9.21 -1.50 8.90
CA ILE A 237 -9.77 -0.21 9.31
C ILE A 237 -11.30 -0.25 9.39
N GLY A 238 -11.94 -1.09 8.57
CA GLY A 238 -13.38 -1.31 8.60
C GLY A 238 -13.89 -1.83 9.94
N HIS A 239 -13.04 -2.47 10.73
CA HIS A 239 -13.40 -3.05 12.02
C HIS A 239 -13.12 -2.13 13.21
N VAL A 240 -12.62 -0.91 12.98
CA VAL A 240 -12.49 0.12 14.03
C VAL A 240 -13.89 0.47 14.55
N PRO A 241 -14.16 0.36 15.87
CA PRO A 241 -15.46 0.72 16.44
C PRO A 241 -15.66 2.23 16.38
N VAL A 242 -16.79 2.66 15.81
CA VAL A 242 -17.18 4.08 15.69
C VAL A 242 -18.48 4.39 16.42
N ASP A 243 -19.25 3.37 16.77
CA ASP A 243 -20.48 3.49 17.54
C ASP A 243 -20.62 2.31 18.52
N PRO A 244 -20.33 2.48 19.82
CA PRO A 244 -20.47 1.41 20.80
C PRO A 244 -21.89 0.83 20.91
N ALA A 245 -22.92 1.59 20.52
CA ALA A 245 -24.32 1.17 20.48
C ALA A 245 -24.78 0.79 19.06
N GLY A 246 -23.83 0.66 18.12
CA GLY A 246 -24.09 0.42 16.72
C GLY A 246 -24.54 -1.01 16.40
N ARG A 247 -24.61 -1.32 15.11
CA ARG A 247 -25.03 -2.65 14.64
C ARG A 247 -23.97 -3.72 14.93
N PRO A 248 -24.37 -4.98 15.17
CA PRO A 248 -23.43 -6.10 15.16
C PRO A 248 -22.65 -6.14 13.84
N CYS A 249 -21.35 -6.43 13.91
CA CYS A 249 -20.49 -6.60 12.75
C CYS A 249 -20.22 -8.09 12.50
N GLU A 250 -20.04 -8.48 11.23
CA GLU A 250 -19.71 -9.85 10.84
C GLU A 250 -18.39 -10.34 11.46
N CYS A 251 -17.49 -9.44 11.87
CA CYS A 251 -16.26 -9.80 12.58
C CYS A 251 -16.49 -10.21 14.05
N GLY A 252 -17.73 -10.17 14.55
CA GLY A 252 -18.09 -10.42 15.95
C GLY A 252 -18.05 -9.18 16.86
N GLY A 253 -17.59 -8.03 16.33
CA GLY A 253 -17.60 -6.74 17.02
C GLY A 253 -18.96 -6.03 16.97
N THR A 254 -19.03 -4.80 17.49
CA THR A 254 -20.23 -3.94 17.45
C THR A 254 -19.87 -2.54 16.99
N GLY A 255 -20.68 -2.01 16.07
CA GLY A 255 -20.57 -0.66 15.51
C GLY A 255 -19.22 -0.33 14.89
N CYS A 256 -18.65 -1.32 14.20
CA CYS A 256 -17.47 -1.14 13.35
C CYS A 256 -17.75 -0.12 12.22
N LEU A 257 -16.71 0.56 11.74
CA LEU A 257 -16.80 1.50 10.61
C LEU A 257 -17.49 0.90 9.37
N GLU A 258 -17.29 -0.39 9.08
CA GLU A 258 -17.96 -1.07 7.97
C GLU A 258 -19.50 -1.06 8.10
N THR A 259 -20.00 -1.12 9.33
CA THR A 259 -21.45 -1.09 9.62
C THR A 259 -22.09 0.27 9.37
N VAL A 260 -21.30 1.30 9.05
CA VAL A 260 -21.77 2.66 8.72
C VAL A 260 -21.32 3.12 7.33
N ALA A 261 -20.14 2.69 6.87
CA ALA A 261 -19.46 3.22 5.70
C ALA A 261 -19.30 2.21 4.54
N SER A 262 -19.91 1.03 4.62
CA SER A 262 -20.09 0.14 3.46
C SER A 262 -21.27 0.60 2.59
N ILE A 263 -21.27 0.24 1.30
CA ILE A 263 -22.38 0.55 0.38
C ILE A 263 -23.71 0.07 0.96
N ARG A 264 -23.75 -1.15 1.49
CA ARG A 264 -24.97 -1.70 2.08
C ARG A 264 -25.42 -0.89 3.28
N ALA A 265 -24.51 -0.53 4.18
CA ALA A 265 -24.81 0.25 5.35
C ALA A 265 -25.40 1.63 5.00
N VAL A 266 -24.80 2.31 4.02
CA VAL A 266 -25.25 3.62 3.54
C VAL A 266 -26.63 3.52 2.88
N LEU A 267 -26.84 2.56 1.99
CA LEU A 267 -28.14 2.40 1.32
C LEU A 267 -29.27 2.02 2.29
N ASP A 268 -28.98 1.17 3.28
CA ASP A 268 -29.95 0.84 4.32
C ASP A 268 -30.33 2.05 5.17
N ALA A 269 -29.34 2.87 5.57
CA ALA A 269 -29.57 4.09 6.32
C ALA A 269 -30.33 5.14 5.49
N TYR A 270 -30.03 5.25 4.20
CA TYR A 270 -30.72 6.15 3.27
C TYR A 270 -32.22 5.79 3.18
N ARG A 271 -32.53 4.51 2.98
CA ARG A 271 -33.92 4.01 2.92
C ARG A 271 -34.65 4.21 4.25
N ALA A 272 -34.00 3.92 5.37
CA ALA A 272 -34.58 4.10 6.70
C ALA A 272 -34.98 5.57 6.98
N ARG A 273 -34.34 6.53 6.31
CA ARG A 273 -34.62 7.97 6.41
C ARG A 273 -35.64 8.48 5.39
N GLY A 274 -36.26 7.60 4.62
CA GLY A 274 -37.24 7.94 3.58
C GLY A 274 -36.64 8.23 2.20
N GLY A 275 -35.34 7.98 2.01
CA GLY A 275 -34.68 8.07 0.71
C GLY A 275 -35.26 7.08 -0.29
N ARG A 276 -35.30 7.47 -1.58
CA ARG A 276 -35.80 6.64 -2.68
C ARG A 276 -34.62 6.07 -3.47
N GLY A 277 -34.57 4.74 -3.59
CA GLY A 277 -33.49 4.00 -4.27
C GLY A 277 -32.86 2.93 -3.38
N ASP A 278 -32.42 1.82 -3.99
CA ASP A 278 -31.86 0.66 -3.30
C ASP A 278 -30.47 0.25 -3.81
N ASP A 279 -29.89 1.04 -4.70
CA ASP A 279 -28.56 0.83 -5.27
C ASP A 279 -27.73 2.12 -5.31
N LEU A 280 -26.42 1.96 -5.57
CA LEU A 280 -25.49 3.08 -5.64
C LEU A 280 -25.79 4.07 -6.78
N PRO A 281 -26.19 3.64 -8.00
CA PRO A 281 -26.67 4.54 -9.04
C PRO A 281 -27.84 5.43 -8.60
N ALA A 282 -28.85 4.90 -7.92
CA ALA A 282 -29.97 5.69 -7.42
C ALA A 282 -29.53 6.69 -6.35
N LEU A 283 -28.64 6.28 -5.43
CA LEU A 283 -28.05 7.20 -4.46
C LEU A 283 -27.27 8.33 -5.13
N ARG A 284 -26.49 8.01 -6.18
CA ARG A 284 -25.76 9.02 -6.97
C ARG A 284 -26.73 10.04 -7.60
N THR A 285 -27.80 9.56 -8.23
CA THR A 285 -28.85 10.42 -8.79
C THR A 285 -29.46 11.32 -7.72
N ALA A 286 -29.73 10.80 -6.51
CA ALA A 286 -30.25 11.60 -5.40
C ALA A 286 -29.26 12.69 -4.95
N VAL A 287 -27.96 12.38 -4.90
CA VAL A 287 -26.89 13.34 -4.59
C VAL A 287 -26.80 14.45 -5.64
N GLU A 288 -26.85 14.08 -6.92
CA GLU A 288 -26.85 15.02 -8.05
C GLU A 288 -28.09 15.93 -8.03
N ALA A 289 -29.24 15.37 -7.67
CA ALA A 289 -30.49 16.10 -7.44
C ALA A 289 -30.51 16.90 -6.13
N ARG A 290 -29.41 16.91 -5.36
CA ARG A 290 -29.26 17.64 -4.09
C ARG A 290 -30.29 17.23 -3.04
N ASP A 291 -30.70 15.96 -3.02
CA ASP A 291 -31.62 15.44 -2.00
C ASP A 291 -31.05 15.67 -0.58
N PRO A 292 -31.78 16.39 0.30
CA PRO A 292 -31.32 16.66 1.66
C PRO A 292 -31.08 15.38 2.48
N ILE A 293 -31.83 14.30 2.24
CA ILE A 293 -31.65 13.04 2.98
C ILE A 293 -30.31 12.40 2.60
N ALA A 294 -30.01 12.29 1.31
CA ALA A 294 -28.75 11.76 0.81
C ALA A 294 -27.55 12.60 1.29
N LEU A 295 -27.63 13.94 1.17
CA LEU A 295 -26.55 14.83 1.56
C LEU A 295 -26.31 14.82 3.08
N GLY A 296 -27.37 14.82 3.88
CA GLY A 296 -27.27 14.73 5.34
C GLY A 296 -26.62 13.43 5.79
N LEU A 297 -27.05 12.30 5.21
CA LEU A 297 -26.47 10.99 5.47
C LEU A 297 -24.97 10.94 5.11
N LEU A 298 -24.60 11.39 3.91
CA LEU A 298 -23.19 11.39 3.49
C LEU A 298 -22.32 12.31 4.36
N SER A 299 -22.89 13.40 4.88
CA SER A 299 -22.22 14.25 5.85
C SER A 299 -21.92 13.53 7.16
N GLU A 300 -22.87 12.77 7.69
CA GLU A 300 -22.69 11.98 8.93
C GLU A 300 -21.66 10.86 8.74
N VAL A 301 -21.80 10.08 7.66
CA VAL A 301 -20.90 8.97 7.31
C VAL A 301 -19.49 9.50 7.09
N GLY A 302 -19.32 10.57 6.30
CA GLY A 302 -18.03 11.19 6.08
C GLY A 302 -17.41 11.73 7.36
N GLY A 303 -18.21 12.29 8.28
CA GLY A 303 -17.74 12.70 9.60
C GLY A 303 -17.20 11.54 10.45
N GLN A 304 -17.85 10.37 10.42
CA GLN A 304 -17.36 9.16 11.10
C GLN A 304 -16.06 8.65 10.48
N ILE A 305 -15.99 8.56 9.16
CA ILE A 305 -14.76 8.17 8.43
C ILE A 305 -13.61 9.12 8.78
N GLY A 306 -13.84 10.44 8.73
CA GLY A 306 -12.80 11.42 9.02
C GLY A 306 -12.26 11.34 10.45
N ARG A 307 -13.10 11.01 11.44
CA ARG A 307 -12.66 10.78 12.82
C ARG A 307 -11.76 9.54 12.93
N VAL A 308 -12.11 8.44 12.28
CA VAL A 308 -11.25 7.24 12.23
C VAL A 308 -9.91 7.57 11.58
N LEU A 309 -9.94 8.25 10.43
CA LEU A 309 -8.73 8.65 9.72
C LEU A 309 -7.85 9.61 10.53
N ALA A 310 -8.43 10.51 11.33
CA ALA A 310 -7.68 11.37 12.24
C ALA A 310 -6.96 10.55 13.31
N THR A 311 -7.65 9.63 13.97
CA THR A 311 -7.05 8.72 14.97
C THR A 311 -5.89 7.93 14.36
N LEU A 312 -6.09 7.34 13.17
CA LEU A 312 -5.05 6.59 12.48
C LEU A 312 -3.90 7.49 12.02
N SER A 313 -4.18 8.72 11.61
CA SER A 313 -3.14 9.69 11.23
C SER A 313 -2.24 10.04 12.40
N ASN A 314 -2.81 10.16 13.60
CA ASN A 314 -2.06 10.44 14.81
C ASN A 314 -1.23 9.23 15.27
N ALA A 315 -1.71 8.01 15.02
CA ALA A 315 -1.01 6.78 15.39
C ALA A 315 0.11 6.39 14.39
N ILE A 316 -0.12 6.57 13.09
CA ILE A 316 0.76 6.09 12.01
C ILE A 316 1.65 7.21 11.47
N GLY A 317 1.18 8.46 11.48
CA GLY A 317 1.88 9.60 10.90
C GLY A 317 2.03 9.58 9.37
N PRO A 318 1.02 9.20 8.56
CA PRO A 318 1.13 9.18 7.11
C PRO A 318 1.26 10.60 6.53
N ARG A 319 1.86 10.69 5.35
CA ARG A 319 1.89 11.95 4.56
C ARG A 319 0.66 12.11 3.69
N VAL A 320 0.10 10.99 3.24
CA VAL A 320 -1.03 10.95 2.34
C VAL A 320 -2.04 9.91 2.80
N ILE A 321 -3.31 10.26 2.71
CA ILE A 321 -4.43 9.34 2.84
C ILE A 321 -5.09 9.25 1.48
N VAL A 322 -5.23 8.04 0.97
CA VAL A 322 -5.89 7.75 -0.30
C VAL A 322 -7.23 7.07 0.00
N ILE A 323 -8.32 7.62 -0.51
CA ILE A 323 -9.66 7.02 -0.42
C ILE A 323 -10.06 6.49 -1.81
N GLY A 324 -10.33 5.19 -1.88
CA GLY A 324 -10.83 4.50 -3.07
C GLY A 324 -12.17 3.82 -2.83
N GLY A 325 -12.67 3.12 -3.85
CA GLY A 325 -13.96 2.44 -3.82
C GLY A 325 -15.12 3.31 -4.33
N GLU A 326 -16.24 2.64 -4.58
CA GLU A 326 -17.38 3.16 -5.32
C GLU A 326 -18.09 4.29 -4.55
N LEU A 327 -18.08 4.28 -3.21
CA LEU A 327 -18.63 5.39 -2.42
C LEU A 327 -17.77 6.66 -2.55
N ALA A 328 -16.46 6.53 -2.72
CA ALA A 328 -15.56 7.68 -2.90
C ALA A 328 -15.86 8.44 -4.21
N GLU A 329 -16.50 7.76 -5.17
CA GLU A 329 -16.94 8.37 -6.44
C GLU A 329 -18.14 9.30 -6.27
N LEU A 330 -18.83 9.30 -5.13
CA LEU A 330 -19.85 10.30 -4.81
C LEU A 330 -19.24 11.71 -4.63
N GLY A 331 -17.91 11.80 -4.50
CA GLY A 331 -17.18 13.06 -4.58
C GLY A 331 -17.35 13.94 -3.34
N ALA A 332 -17.44 15.26 -3.55
CA ALA A 332 -17.44 16.26 -2.48
C ALA A 332 -18.49 16.03 -1.37
N PRO A 333 -19.74 15.61 -1.67
CA PRO A 333 -20.74 15.26 -0.65
C PRO A 333 -20.26 14.29 0.44
N LEU A 334 -19.38 13.34 0.10
CA LEU A 334 -18.77 12.44 1.07
C LEU A 334 -17.39 12.92 1.53
N LEU A 335 -16.55 13.37 0.59
CA LEU A 335 -15.13 13.66 0.87
C LEU A 335 -14.90 14.97 1.63
N GLU A 336 -15.77 15.98 1.49
CA GLU A 336 -15.66 17.22 2.28
C GLU A 336 -15.90 16.99 3.79
N PRO A 337 -16.97 16.28 4.21
CA PRO A 337 -17.15 15.91 5.61
C PRO A 337 -15.98 15.07 6.16
N VAL A 338 -15.43 14.14 5.35
CA VAL A 338 -14.23 13.38 5.73
C VAL A 338 -13.07 14.32 6.02
N ARG A 339 -12.77 15.22 5.09
CA ARG A 339 -11.68 16.20 5.23
C ARG A 339 -11.88 17.10 6.44
N LYS A 340 -13.09 17.62 6.63
CA LYS A 340 -13.42 18.47 7.79
C LYS A 340 -13.18 17.75 9.11
N ALA A 341 -13.63 16.52 9.25
CA ALA A 341 -13.45 15.74 10.48
C ALA A 341 -11.98 15.30 10.67
N LEU A 342 -11.28 14.98 9.58
CA LEU A 342 -9.84 14.69 9.60
C LEU A 342 -9.04 15.88 10.12
N ASP A 343 -9.25 17.06 9.53
CA ASP A 343 -8.54 18.30 9.88
C ASP A 343 -8.80 18.72 11.34
N ALA A 344 -10.00 18.45 11.85
CA ALA A 344 -10.37 18.73 13.23
C ALA A 344 -9.69 17.79 14.25
N GLY A 345 -9.39 16.54 13.87
CA GLY A 345 -8.82 15.53 14.76
C GLY A 345 -7.31 15.28 14.61
N ALA A 346 -6.71 15.72 13.50
CA ALA A 346 -5.28 15.54 13.25
C ALA A 346 -4.41 16.42 14.16
N VAL A 347 -3.24 15.90 14.61
CA VAL A 347 -2.32 16.69 15.44
C VAL A 347 -1.90 17.99 14.71
N PRO A 348 -1.93 19.17 15.39
CA PRO A 348 -1.65 20.45 14.74
C PRO A 348 -0.33 20.56 13.97
N ILE A 349 0.71 19.83 14.41
CA ILE A 349 2.04 19.85 13.77
C ILE A 349 2.07 19.13 12.41
N SER A 350 1.23 18.10 12.21
CA SER A 350 1.19 17.31 10.99
C SER A 350 0.04 17.70 10.05
N ARG A 351 -1.01 18.36 10.55
CA ARG A 351 -2.23 18.68 9.80
C ARG A 351 -1.99 19.33 8.42
N HIS A 352 -1.05 20.27 8.33
CA HIS A 352 -0.78 21.04 7.11
C HIS A 352 0.06 20.27 6.07
N ARG A 353 0.60 19.11 6.47
CA ARG A 353 1.42 18.24 5.61
C ARG A 353 0.64 16.99 5.17
N LEU A 354 -0.45 16.69 5.86
CA LEU A 354 -1.34 15.59 5.54
C LEU A 354 -2.18 15.95 4.31
N THR A 355 -2.23 15.05 3.34
CA THR A 355 -3.03 15.26 2.12
C THR A 355 -4.04 14.14 1.96
N LEU A 356 -5.30 14.51 1.70
CA LEU A 356 -6.36 13.58 1.35
C LEU A 356 -6.51 13.54 -0.16
N ARG A 357 -6.38 12.36 -0.78
CA ARG A 357 -6.46 12.16 -2.23
C ARG A 357 -7.47 11.06 -2.54
N ARG A 358 -8.05 11.12 -3.73
CA ARG A 358 -8.81 9.99 -4.29
C ARG A 358 -7.85 8.99 -4.92
N ALA A 359 -8.19 7.71 -4.83
CA ALA A 359 -7.50 6.64 -5.55
C ALA A 359 -7.47 6.92 -7.07
N ALA A 360 -6.37 6.59 -7.72
CA ALA A 360 -6.14 6.86 -9.14
C ALA A 360 -6.28 5.61 -10.02
N LEU A 361 -6.09 4.42 -9.45
CA LEU A 361 -5.97 3.17 -10.20
C LEU A 361 -7.29 2.40 -10.34
N GLY A 362 -8.31 2.72 -9.54
CA GLY A 362 -9.63 2.10 -9.64
C GLY A 362 -9.59 0.58 -9.48
N ASP A 363 -10.33 -0.13 -10.34
CA ASP A 363 -10.52 -1.59 -10.23
C ASP A 363 -9.23 -2.40 -10.45
N VAL A 364 -8.25 -1.86 -11.19
CA VAL A 364 -6.99 -2.57 -11.47
C VAL A 364 -5.98 -2.44 -10.32
N ALA A 365 -6.28 -1.65 -9.28
CA ALA A 365 -5.36 -1.40 -8.17
C ALA A 365 -4.95 -2.69 -7.44
N GLY A 366 -5.87 -3.63 -7.22
CA GLY A 366 -5.54 -4.90 -6.57
C GLY A 366 -4.55 -5.72 -7.40
N ALA A 367 -4.75 -5.78 -8.72
CA ALA A 367 -3.89 -6.53 -9.62
C ALA A 367 -2.49 -5.87 -9.72
N LEU A 368 -2.43 -4.55 -9.92
CA LEU A 368 -1.16 -3.82 -9.88
C LEU A 368 -0.45 -3.97 -8.53
N GLY A 369 -1.20 -4.02 -7.44
CA GLY A 369 -0.66 -4.29 -6.11
C GLY A 369 -0.02 -5.67 -6.01
N GLY A 370 -0.65 -6.68 -6.62
CA GLY A 370 -0.06 -8.02 -6.77
C GLY A 370 1.27 -7.96 -7.54
N VAL A 371 1.34 -7.16 -8.61
CA VAL A 371 2.62 -6.94 -9.31
C VAL A 371 3.64 -6.28 -8.39
N ALA A 372 3.29 -5.20 -7.68
CA ALA A 372 4.22 -4.53 -6.76
C ALA A 372 4.70 -5.48 -5.65
N LEU A 373 3.83 -6.35 -5.15
CA LEU A 373 4.18 -7.39 -4.20
C LEU A 373 5.18 -8.37 -4.81
N ALA A 374 4.90 -8.90 -6.00
CA ALA A 374 5.79 -9.82 -6.70
C ALA A 374 7.16 -9.19 -7.00
N LEU A 375 7.20 -7.91 -7.37
CA LEU A 375 8.43 -7.16 -7.61
C LEU A 375 9.20 -6.84 -6.32
N GLY A 376 8.49 -6.67 -5.20
CA GLY A 376 9.07 -6.37 -3.89
C GLY A 376 9.57 -7.60 -3.13
N GLU A 377 8.96 -8.78 -3.36
CA GLU A 377 9.19 -9.98 -2.54
C GLU A 377 9.63 -11.26 -3.28
N SER A 378 9.46 -11.38 -4.60
CA SER A 378 9.81 -12.64 -5.31
C SER A 378 11.31 -12.94 -5.25
N PRO A 379 11.78 -14.06 -4.65
CA PRO A 379 13.18 -14.50 -4.68
C PRO A 379 13.86 -14.59 -6.05
N LEU A 380 13.11 -14.61 -7.16
CA LEU A 380 13.67 -14.67 -8.52
C LEU A 380 13.72 -13.30 -9.22
N LEU A 381 12.96 -12.31 -8.74
CA LEU A 381 13.03 -10.88 -9.14
C LEU A 381 13.69 -9.97 -8.09
N SER A 382 13.74 -10.49 -6.88
CA SER A 382 14.32 -10.02 -5.65
C SER A 382 14.78 -11.26 -4.91
N ARG A 383 15.89 -11.91 -5.31
CA ARG A 383 16.57 -12.82 -4.38
C ARG A 383 16.62 -12.08 -3.04
N TYR A 384 15.95 -12.63 -2.02
CA TYR A 384 16.13 -12.45 -0.57
C TYR A 384 15.00 -11.86 0.30
N PRO A 385 14.90 -12.35 1.57
CA PRO A 385 14.11 -11.75 2.63
C PRO A 385 14.81 -10.56 3.31
N THR A 386 13.99 -9.80 4.04
CA THR A 386 14.23 -8.54 4.75
C THR A 386 15.27 -8.61 5.88
N ALA A 387 15.81 -7.42 6.20
CA ALA A 387 16.84 -7.19 7.21
C ALA A 387 16.45 -7.71 8.60
N GLU A 388 17.38 -8.42 9.26
CA GLU A 388 17.38 -8.53 10.71
C GLU A 388 17.75 -7.17 11.32
N PRO A 389 17.20 -6.81 12.50
CA PRO A 389 17.76 -5.74 13.29
C PRO A 389 19.19 -6.12 13.70
N GLU A 390 20.13 -5.19 13.57
CA GLU A 390 21.48 -5.35 14.13
C GLU A 390 21.40 -5.83 15.59
N PRO A 391 22.18 -6.84 16.00
CA PRO A 391 22.30 -7.15 17.42
C PRO A 391 22.87 -5.90 18.11
N ARG A 392 22.09 -5.32 19.03
CA ARG A 392 22.58 -4.26 19.92
C ARG A 392 23.84 -4.78 20.61
N PRO A 393 24.90 -3.96 20.73
CA PRO A 393 26.05 -4.33 21.55
C PRO A 393 25.55 -4.65 22.96
N ALA A 394 25.99 -5.79 23.50
CA ALA A 394 25.66 -6.22 24.83
C ALA A 394 25.97 -5.08 25.81
N ALA A 395 24.96 -4.65 26.57
CA ALA A 395 25.17 -3.70 27.64
C ALA A 395 26.14 -4.33 28.64
N THR A 396 27.29 -3.68 28.85
CA THR A 396 28.21 -3.98 29.94
C THR A 396 27.41 -3.96 31.25
N PRO A 397 27.46 -5.01 32.09
CA PRO A 397 26.73 -4.99 33.35
C PRO A 397 27.27 -3.84 34.21
N ALA A 398 26.39 -2.89 34.51
CA ALA A 398 26.67 -1.87 35.51
C ALA A 398 26.82 -2.57 36.87
N SER A 399 28.02 -2.51 37.43
CA SER A 399 28.30 -2.81 38.82
C SER A 399 27.53 -1.82 39.70
N GLY A 400 26.34 -2.21 40.16
CA GLY A 400 25.64 -1.54 41.25
C GLY A 400 26.18 -2.03 42.60
N PRO A 401 26.33 -1.17 43.61
CA PRO A 401 26.71 -1.59 44.94
C PRO A 401 25.53 -2.29 45.63
N ALA A 402 25.86 -3.31 46.41
CA ALA A 402 24.96 -3.85 47.42
C ALA A 402 24.75 -2.78 48.50
N ASP A 403 23.51 -2.59 48.95
CA ASP A 403 23.22 -2.53 50.39
C ASP A 403 21.72 -2.60 50.73
N SER A 404 21.44 -3.61 51.55
CA SER A 404 20.42 -3.79 52.59
C SER A 404 19.11 -2.96 52.58
N LEU A 405 17.99 -3.68 52.52
CA LEU A 405 16.74 -3.31 53.19
C LEU A 405 16.35 -4.41 54.18
N ALA A 406 16.30 -4.07 55.47
CA ALA A 406 15.73 -4.88 56.54
C ALA A 406 14.80 -4.01 57.41
N GLY A 407 13.56 -4.51 57.62
CA GLY A 407 12.60 -4.10 58.65
C GLY A 407 11.89 -2.75 58.40
N GLY A 408 10.59 -2.58 58.60
CA GLY A 408 9.49 -3.39 59.13
C GLY A 408 8.21 -2.50 59.09
N PRO A 409 7.00 -3.03 59.33
CA PRO A 409 5.74 -2.34 59.03
C PRO A 409 5.08 -1.73 60.28
N ALA A 410 4.34 -0.62 60.13
CA ALA A 410 3.22 -0.26 61.02
C ALA A 410 2.37 0.91 60.50
N ASP A 411 1.08 0.62 60.38
CA ASP A 411 -0.09 1.38 60.85
C ASP A 411 -0.54 2.74 60.28
N SER A 412 -1.76 2.66 59.74
CA SER A 412 -2.97 3.35 60.22
C SER A 412 -3.46 4.67 59.56
N ARG A 413 -4.69 4.53 59.05
CA ARG A 413 -5.87 5.40 59.19
C ARG A 413 -5.87 6.84 58.62
N ALA A 414 -6.84 6.97 57.70
CA ALA A 414 -7.94 7.95 57.70
C ALA A 414 -7.70 9.36 57.12
N GLY A 415 -8.60 9.73 56.19
CA GLY A 415 -9.40 10.93 56.35
C GLY A 415 -9.28 12.01 55.27
N GLY A 416 -10.40 12.24 54.56
CA GLY A 416 -10.88 13.54 54.11
C GLY A 416 -10.22 14.12 52.85
N LEU A 417 -10.90 14.19 51.70
CA LEU A 417 -11.90 15.21 51.32
C LEU A 417 -11.33 16.63 51.13
N VAL A 418 -11.47 17.09 49.87
CA VAL A 418 -12.05 18.39 49.46
C VAL A 418 -11.10 19.51 48.94
N GLU A 419 -11.50 19.97 47.75
CA GLU A 419 -11.36 21.31 47.14
C GLU A 419 -10.06 21.78 46.45
N SER A 420 -10.16 21.82 45.11
CA SER A 420 -9.82 23.00 44.29
C SER A 420 -10.78 24.16 44.63
N PRO A 421 -10.47 25.47 44.42
CA PRO A 421 -10.19 25.96 43.06
C PRO A 421 -9.33 27.26 42.91
N ALA A 422 -9.05 27.52 41.63
CA ALA A 422 -9.06 28.83 40.96
C ALA A 422 -7.85 29.79 41.03
N ASP A 423 -7.48 30.15 39.80
CA ASP A 423 -7.12 31.48 39.28
C ASP A 423 -5.83 32.15 39.75
N ARG A 424 -4.95 32.40 38.75
CA ARG A 424 -4.42 33.74 38.51
C ARG A 424 -3.91 33.87 37.07
N ARG A 425 -4.57 34.79 36.35
CA ARG A 425 -4.09 35.44 35.13
C ARG A 425 -2.81 36.24 35.42
N GLY A 426 -1.95 36.36 34.42
CA GLY A 426 -0.86 37.33 34.41
C GLY A 426 0.11 37.09 33.26
N GLY A 427 -0.17 37.67 32.09
CA GLY A 427 0.81 37.75 31.01
C GLY A 427 1.89 38.81 31.30
N HIS A 428 3.05 38.67 30.67
CA HIS A 428 3.75 39.75 29.93
C HIS A 428 5.00 39.20 29.21
N SER A 429 4.99 39.39 27.89
CA SER A 429 6.06 39.91 27.03
C SER A 429 7.50 39.35 27.08
N SER A 430 7.86 38.72 25.96
CA SER A 430 9.05 38.95 25.13
C SER A 430 10.46 38.87 25.74
N ARG A 431 11.26 37.93 25.23
CA ARG A 431 12.59 38.25 24.69
C ARG A 431 13.03 37.24 23.64
N THR A 432 13.38 37.82 22.51
CA THR A 432 13.98 37.25 21.31
C THR A 432 15.45 36.88 21.52
N THR A 433 15.86 35.71 21.04
CA THR A 433 17.22 35.48 20.53
C THR A 433 17.12 34.60 19.28
N GLY A 434 17.45 35.19 18.14
CA GLY A 434 17.45 34.52 16.84
C GLY A 434 18.64 33.58 16.68
N GLY A 435 18.38 32.42 16.08
CA GLY A 435 19.38 31.55 15.47
C GLY A 435 18.96 31.26 14.04
N ARG A 436 19.58 31.94 13.07
CA ARG A 436 19.42 31.66 11.64
C ARG A 436 20.13 30.35 11.30
N GLY A 437 19.38 29.25 11.22
CA GLY A 437 19.82 28.01 10.60
C GLY A 437 19.25 27.90 9.20
N THR A 438 20.06 28.18 8.19
CA THR A 438 19.70 27.98 6.77
C THR A 438 19.63 26.48 6.47
N ALA A 439 18.45 25.89 6.54
CA ALA A 439 18.20 24.54 6.04
C ALA A 439 18.16 24.59 4.51
N GLN A 440 19.19 24.03 3.86
CA GLN A 440 19.24 23.84 2.42
C GLN A 440 18.07 22.96 1.97
N ALA A 441 17.22 23.51 1.10
CA ALA A 441 16.16 22.78 0.44
C ALA A 441 16.75 21.68 -0.45
N ARG A 442 16.32 20.43 -0.23
CA ARG A 442 16.54 19.33 -1.18
C ARG A 442 15.75 19.60 -2.47
N PRO A 443 16.31 19.35 -3.67
CA PRO A 443 15.60 19.59 -4.92
C PRO A 443 14.41 18.63 -5.03
N ARG A 444 13.26 19.18 -5.43
CA ARG A 444 12.05 18.40 -5.77
C ARG A 444 12.30 17.61 -7.06
N LEU A 445 11.92 16.33 -7.07
CA LEU A 445 11.90 15.48 -8.26
C LEU A 445 10.95 16.10 -9.32
N PRO A 446 11.33 16.13 -10.61
CA PRO A 446 10.39 16.46 -11.66
C PRO A 446 9.38 15.31 -11.81
N LEU A 447 8.09 15.63 -11.68
CA LEU A 447 7.00 14.72 -12.00
C LEU A 447 6.90 14.60 -13.52
N THR A 448 7.25 13.45 -14.08
CA THR A 448 6.92 13.09 -15.45
C THR A 448 5.41 12.82 -15.51
N PRO A 449 4.65 13.43 -16.45
CA PRO A 449 3.23 13.14 -16.58
C PRO A 449 3.01 11.65 -16.92
N LEU A 450 2.07 11.01 -16.21
CA LEU A 450 1.64 9.65 -16.50
C LEU A 450 1.08 9.57 -17.94
N PRO A 451 1.43 8.55 -18.73
CA PRO A 451 0.75 8.30 -19.99
C PRO A 451 -0.72 7.96 -19.73
N THR A 452 -1.62 8.53 -20.53
CA THR A 452 -3.05 8.23 -20.49
C THR A 452 -3.27 6.73 -20.76
N LEU A 453 -3.87 6.04 -19.78
CA LEU A 453 -4.23 4.63 -19.91
C LEU A 453 -5.24 4.45 -21.07
N PRO A 454 -5.01 3.52 -22.02
CA PRO A 454 -6.01 3.21 -23.04
C PRO A 454 -7.15 2.43 -22.39
N VAL A 455 -8.32 3.09 -22.26
CA VAL A 455 -9.57 2.43 -21.87
C VAL A 455 -10.04 1.58 -23.04
N SER A 456 -9.85 0.25 -22.98
CA SER A 456 -10.53 -0.66 -23.90
C SER A 456 -12.02 -0.69 -23.54
N ARG A 457 -12.84 0.03 -24.29
CA ARG A 457 -14.31 -0.07 -24.19
C ARG A 457 -14.72 -1.50 -24.55
N GLY A 458 -15.19 -2.26 -23.56
CA GLY A 458 -15.80 -3.57 -23.79
C GLY A 458 -16.95 -3.45 -24.79
N ARG A 459 -16.88 -4.21 -25.88
CA ARG A 459 -17.99 -4.38 -26.81
C ARG A 459 -19.14 -5.02 -26.04
N ARG A 460 -20.25 -4.28 -25.87
CA ARG A 460 -21.54 -4.87 -25.52
C ARG A 460 -21.94 -5.79 -26.67
N ALA A 461 -22.12 -7.07 -26.39
CA ALA A 461 -22.85 -7.95 -27.29
C ALA A 461 -24.28 -7.42 -27.41
N ALA A 462 -24.70 -7.17 -28.65
CA ALA A 462 -26.07 -6.85 -28.98
C ALA A 462 -26.80 -8.15 -29.31
N SER A 463 -28.03 -8.25 -28.81
CA SER A 463 -29.06 -9.29 -29.00
C SER A 463 -28.96 -10.49 -28.07
#